data_AF-A0AAE3INI0-F1
#
_entry.id   AF-A0AAE3INI0-F1
#
_cell.length_a   1.000
_cell.length_b   1.000
_cell.length_c   1.000
_cell.angle_alpha   90.00
_cell.angle_beta   90.00
_cell.angle_gamma   90.00
#
_symmetry.space_group_name_H-M   'P 1'
#
loop_
_entity.id
_entity.type
_entity.pdbx_description
1 polymer ?
#
loop_
_entity_poly.entity_id
_entity_poly.type
_entity_poly.pdbx_seq_one_letter_code
_entity_poly.pdbx_strand_id
1 'polypeptide(L)'
;MKKKKTLFICLLLLVIFSCNRKELDQQPVTIRMEAEGGEEDVRLRDRWQIAGIINKNGDVKMWGDIFSADGKLIAKNKQLRLDTTGILENNCFRIAFLQPDLIKVILKENNAEIALHFVILLQRGDKTKEISVSQSISQGYTFGGIEYALQEGDGDSLYKKSAHRITLKSHGTTGNAVSFDPLGGSALAKVSYFESKDEDAFMWLKQDSVKVRIPDIFANQLLLTPNQVIYGVVTQTPSSSNIIETVKNDIVNGESSYYTEVEFRKRTLSYTLTLINNRTKNHKYIKGKWIEHASTGNYKVIRVL
;
A
#
# COMPACT_ATOMS: atom_id res chain seq x y z
N MET A 1 9.96 -34.43 61.96
CA MET A 1 9.62 -33.31 61.04
C MET A 1 8.87 -33.86 59.82
N LYS A 2 7.56 -33.58 59.72
CA LYS A 2 6.68 -34.07 58.65
C LYS A 2 6.89 -33.23 57.38
N LYS A 3 7.42 -33.84 56.30
CA LYS A 3 7.51 -33.20 54.98
C LYS A 3 6.13 -33.19 54.32
N LYS A 4 5.55 -32.01 54.13
CA LYS A 4 4.32 -31.79 53.35
C LYS A 4 4.61 -32.09 51.88
N LYS A 5 3.84 -33.00 51.27
CA LYS A 5 3.77 -33.20 49.83
C LYS A 5 2.85 -32.13 49.24
N THR A 6 3.42 -31.17 48.50
CA THR A 6 2.64 -30.20 47.73
C THR A 6 2.35 -30.82 46.36
N LEU A 7 1.08 -31.17 46.14
CA LEU A 7 0.56 -31.68 44.88
C LEU A 7 0.41 -30.49 43.91
N PHE A 8 1.25 -30.42 42.89
CA PHE A 8 1.16 -29.40 41.84
C PHE A 8 0.23 -29.92 40.74
N ILE A 9 -1.03 -29.50 40.78
CA ILE A 9 -2.01 -29.77 39.71
C ILE A 9 -1.76 -28.74 38.60
N CYS A 10 -1.02 -29.13 37.57
CA CYS A 10 -0.97 -28.38 36.31
C CYS A 10 -2.29 -28.63 35.57
N LEU A 11 -3.22 -27.69 35.75
CA LEU A 11 -4.45 -27.61 34.98
C LEU A 11 -4.10 -27.25 33.52
N LEU A 12 -4.08 -28.26 32.65
CA LEU A 12 -3.95 -28.08 31.21
C LEU A 12 -5.24 -27.41 30.71
N LEU A 13 -5.20 -26.08 30.55
CA LEU A 13 -6.20 -25.34 29.78
C LEU A 13 -5.99 -25.64 28.30
N LEU A 14 -6.54 -26.77 27.85
CA LEU A 14 -6.86 -26.99 26.44
C LEU A 14 -7.95 -25.98 26.06
N VAL A 15 -7.53 -24.83 25.54
CA VAL A 15 -8.42 -23.94 24.80
C VAL A 15 -8.79 -24.68 23.53
N ILE A 16 -9.94 -25.36 23.59
CA ILE A 16 -10.60 -25.91 22.42
C ILE A 16 -11.05 -24.70 21.61
N PHE A 17 -10.27 -24.29 20.60
CA PHE A 17 -10.82 -23.53 19.49
C PHE A 17 -11.87 -24.44 18.84
N SER A 18 -13.11 -24.30 19.27
CA SER A 18 -14.25 -24.90 18.61
C SER A 18 -14.41 -24.19 17.27
N CYS A 19 -13.75 -24.70 16.23
CA CYS A 19 -14.13 -24.42 14.85
C CYS A 19 -15.56 -24.93 14.67
N ASN A 20 -16.56 -24.05 14.85
CA ASN A 20 -17.93 -24.33 14.46
C ASN A 20 -17.98 -24.48 12.95
N ARG A 21 -17.84 -25.72 12.46
CA ARG A 21 -17.97 -26.04 11.03
C ARG A 21 -19.45 -26.14 10.67
N LYS A 22 -19.85 -25.45 9.61
CA LYS A 22 -21.24 -25.46 9.12
C LYS A 22 -21.44 -26.58 8.09
N GLU A 23 -22.52 -27.33 8.24
CA GLU A 23 -22.94 -28.39 7.32
C GLU A 23 -24.19 -27.95 6.52
N LEU A 24 -24.25 -28.33 5.23
CA LEU A 24 -25.26 -27.90 4.26
C LEU A 24 -26.64 -28.62 4.36
N ASP A 25 -26.87 -29.44 5.40
CA ASP A 25 -28.10 -30.26 5.53
C ASP A 25 -29.21 -29.59 6.37
N GLN A 26 -28.91 -28.47 7.02
CA GLN A 26 -29.92 -27.61 7.65
C GLN A 26 -30.04 -26.30 6.83
N GLN A 27 -31.26 -25.77 6.71
CA GLN A 27 -31.65 -24.59 5.93
C GLN A 27 -30.68 -23.38 6.02
N PRO A 28 -30.78 -22.42 5.08
CA PRO A 28 -29.67 -21.93 4.25
C PRO A 28 -28.36 -21.67 5.01
N VAL A 29 -27.26 -22.21 4.48
CA VAL A 29 -25.93 -21.93 5.03
C VAL A 29 -25.63 -20.45 4.87
N THR A 30 -25.49 -19.78 6.01
CA THR A 30 -25.17 -18.37 6.08
C THR A 30 -23.79 -18.18 6.70
N ILE A 31 -22.94 -17.47 5.97
CA ILE A 31 -21.63 -17.00 6.42
C ILE A 31 -21.80 -15.52 6.76
N ARG A 32 -21.49 -15.16 8.01
CA ARG A 32 -21.45 -13.78 8.46
C ARG A 32 -20.04 -13.49 8.94
N MET A 33 -19.41 -12.47 8.36
CA MET A 33 -18.10 -12.03 8.77
C MET A 33 -18.15 -10.56 9.15
N GLU A 34 -17.29 -10.19 10.09
CA GLU A 34 -17.06 -8.78 10.38
C GLU A 34 -16.26 -8.12 9.25
N ALA A 35 -16.21 -6.80 9.28
CA ALA A 35 -15.61 -6.02 8.21
C ALA A 35 -14.14 -6.33 7.96
N GLU A 36 -13.39 -6.76 8.96
CA GLU A 36 -11.97 -7.09 8.82
C GLU A 36 -11.72 -8.34 7.94
N GLY A 37 -12.78 -9.05 7.58
CA GLY A 37 -12.72 -10.26 6.76
C GLY A 37 -12.55 -11.50 7.62
N GLY A 38 -12.06 -12.57 7.00
CA GLY A 38 -11.88 -13.85 7.64
C GLY A 38 -12.02 -15.01 6.66
N GLU A 39 -11.95 -16.22 7.21
CA GLU A 39 -12.17 -17.45 6.45
C GLU A 39 -13.22 -18.33 7.13
N GLU A 40 -14.05 -18.98 6.33
CA GLU A 40 -15.04 -19.94 6.80
C GLU A 40 -15.08 -21.12 5.82
N ASP A 41 -15.12 -22.32 6.38
CA ASP A 41 -15.25 -23.57 5.64
C ASP A 41 -16.72 -24.03 5.61
N VAL A 42 -17.20 -24.39 4.42
CA VAL A 42 -18.52 -25.00 4.21
C VAL A 42 -18.35 -26.42 3.67
N ARG A 43 -18.82 -27.40 4.45
CA ARG A 43 -18.80 -28.79 4.03
C ARG A 43 -20.01 -29.13 3.15
N LEU A 44 -19.73 -29.76 2.02
CA LEU A 44 -20.70 -30.30 1.09
C LEU A 44 -20.74 -31.82 1.27
N ARG A 45 -21.93 -32.42 1.39
CA ARG A 45 -22.06 -33.88 1.43
C ARG A 45 -22.13 -34.54 0.05
N ASP A 46 -22.18 -33.73 -0.99
CA ASP A 46 -22.45 -34.12 -2.36
C ASP A 46 -21.53 -33.37 -3.31
N ARG A 47 -21.34 -33.88 -4.54
CA ARG A 47 -20.62 -33.17 -5.60
C ARG A 47 -21.50 -32.07 -6.19
N TRP A 48 -21.26 -30.84 -5.75
CA TRP A 48 -21.85 -29.63 -6.34
C TRP A 48 -20.83 -28.94 -7.24
N GLN A 49 -21.33 -28.14 -8.18
CA GLN A 49 -20.54 -27.15 -8.89
C GLN A 49 -20.97 -25.74 -8.47
N ILE A 50 -20.08 -24.77 -8.59
CA ILE A 50 -20.40 -23.36 -8.36
C ILE A 50 -20.93 -22.79 -9.68
N ALA A 51 -22.25 -22.75 -9.85
CA ALA A 51 -22.89 -22.27 -11.08
C ALA A 51 -22.76 -20.74 -11.25
N GLY A 52 -22.59 -20.01 -10.15
CA GLY A 52 -22.44 -18.56 -10.19
C GLY A 52 -22.23 -17.94 -8.82
N ILE A 53 -21.78 -16.68 -8.84
CA ILE A 53 -21.81 -15.80 -7.67
C ILE A 53 -22.66 -14.58 -8.00
N ILE A 54 -23.62 -14.29 -7.14
CA ILE A 54 -24.60 -13.20 -7.33
C ILE A 54 -24.45 -12.21 -6.19
N ASN A 55 -24.11 -10.97 -6.52
CA ASN A 55 -24.17 -9.86 -5.57
C ASN A 55 -25.64 -9.53 -5.32
N LYS A 56 -26.06 -9.60 -4.06
CA LYS A 56 -27.44 -9.33 -3.65
C LYS A 56 -27.74 -7.83 -3.53
N ASN A 57 -26.72 -6.99 -3.51
CA ASN A 57 -26.87 -5.55 -3.70
C ASN A 57 -27.08 -5.28 -5.21
N GLY A 58 -28.32 -5.46 -5.67
CA GLY A 58 -28.72 -5.24 -7.07
C GLY A 58 -28.90 -6.50 -7.92
N ASP A 59 -28.82 -7.69 -7.32
CA ASP A 59 -29.02 -9.00 -7.97
C ASP A 59 -28.22 -9.19 -9.28
N VAL A 60 -26.97 -8.75 -9.27
CA VAL A 60 -26.06 -8.83 -10.43
C VAL A 60 -25.06 -9.96 -10.28
N LYS A 61 -24.75 -10.63 -11.40
CA LYS A 61 -23.67 -11.61 -11.48
C LYS A 61 -22.32 -10.95 -11.22
N MET A 62 -21.47 -11.60 -10.42
CA MET A 62 -20.14 -11.10 -10.11
C MET A 62 -19.10 -11.60 -11.11
N TRP A 63 -18.07 -10.77 -11.30
CA TRP A 63 -16.96 -10.99 -12.20
C TRP A 63 -15.64 -10.98 -11.44
N GLY A 64 -14.65 -11.68 -11.98
CA GLY A 64 -13.31 -11.73 -11.41
C GLY A 64 -12.46 -12.77 -12.12
N ASP A 65 -11.45 -13.25 -11.42
CA ASP A 65 -10.46 -14.16 -11.96
C ASP A 65 -10.73 -15.60 -11.52
N ILE A 66 -10.46 -16.53 -12.41
CA ILE A 66 -10.67 -17.96 -12.22
C ILE A 66 -9.31 -18.65 -12.34
N PHE A 67 -8.96 -19.43 -11.32
CA PHE A 67 -7.71 -20.17 -11.25
C PHE A 67 -7.99 -21.66 -11.12
N SER A 68 -7.04 -22.46 -11.59
CA SER A 68 -7.00 -23.90 -11.35
C SER A 68 -6.70 -24.21 -9.89
N ALA A 69 -6.85 -25.48 -9.51
CA ALA A 69 -6.53 -25.94 -8.16
C ALA A 69 -5.05 -25.76 -7.78
N ASP A 70 -4.12 -25.76 -8.75
CA ASP A 70 -2.70 -25.46 -8.56
C ASP A 70 -2.38 -23.95 -8.59
N GLY A 71 -3.40 -23.08 -8.70
CA GLY A 71 -3.26 -21.63 -8.61
C GLY A 71 -2.88 -20.93 -9.91
N LYS A 72 -2.92 -21.61 -11.07
CA LYS A 72 -2.67 -20.99 -12.37
C LYS A 72 -3.92 -20.27 -12.87
N LEU A 73 -3.73 -19.07 -13.40
CA LEU A 73 -4.82 -18.28 -13.98
C LEU A 73 -5.39 -19.01 -15.21
N ILE A 74 -6.68 -19.37 -15.14
CA ILE A 74 -7.43 -19.97 -16.25
C ILE A 74 -8.10 -18.87 -17.06
N ALA A 75 -8.74 -17.90 -16.37
CA ALA A 75 -9.45 -16.82 -17.02
C ALA A 75 -9.43 -15.55 -16.18
N LYS A 76 -9.24 -14.41 -16.84
CA LYS A 76 -9.25 -13.08 -16.21
C LYS A 76 -10.56 -12.36 -16.49
N ASN A 77 -11.11 -11.70 -15.48
CA ASN A 77 -12.33 -10.89 -15.55
C ASN A 77 -13.48 -11.60 -16.30
N LYS A 78 -13.85 -12.79 -15.82
CA LYS A 78 -14.99 -13.57 -16.31
C LYS A 78 -16.06 -13.70 -15.24
N GLN A 79 -17.27 -14.02 -15.66
CA GLN A 79 -18.36 -14.35 -14.74
C GLN A 79 -17.91 -15.50 -13.83
N LEU A 80 -17.95 -15.29 -12.53
CA LEU A 80 -17.43 -16.25 -11.54
C LEU A 80 -18.32 -17.49 -11.49
N ARG A 81 -17.78 -18.62 -11.93
CA ARG A 81 -18.38 -19.97 -11.92
C ARG A 81 -17.26 -21.01 -11.94
N LEU A 82 -17.52 -22.19 -11.41
CA LEU A 82 -16.53 -23.27 -11.34
C LEU A 82 -17.22 -24.64 -11.43
N ASP A 83 -16.95 -25.35 -12.53
CA ASP A 83 -17.55 -26.65 -12.84
C ASP A 83 -16.83 -27.82 -12.13
N THR A 84 -15.58 -27.63 -11.74
CA THR A 84 -14.72 -28.62 -11.09
C THR A 84 -14.05 -28.05 -9.85
N THR A 85 -12.87 -28.54 -9.45
CA THR A 85 -12.06 -27.89 -8.43
C THR A 85 -11.30 -26.68 -8.99
N GLY A 86 -11.07 -25.68 -8.15
CA GLY A 86 -10.36 -24.45 -8.52
C GLY A 86 -10.62 -23.31 -7.54
N ILE A 87 -10.31 -22.09 -7.97
CA ILE A 87 -10.38 -20.89 -7.14
C ILE A 87 -11.04 -19.75 -7.94
N LEU A 88 -11.99 -19.06 -7.30
CA LEU A 88 -12.60 -17.84 -7.78
C LEU A 88 -12.09 -16.67 -6.94
N GLU A 89 -11.67 -15.58 -7.56
CA GLU A 89 -11.16 -14.41 -6.85
C GLU A 89 -11.67 -13.12 -7.46
N ASN A 90 -11.93 -12.13 -6.61
CA ASN A 90 -12.09 -10.75 -7.01
C ASN A 90 -11.50 -9.81 -5.94
N ASN A 91 -11.78 -8.52 -6.05
CA ASN A 91 -11.27 -7.51 -5.12
C ASN A 91 -11.78 -7.68 -3.68
N CYS A 92 -12.88 -8.40 -3.46
CA CYS A 92 -13.53 -8.54 -2.15
C CYS A 92 -13.28 -9.91 -1.50
N PHE A 93 -13.08 -10.97 -2.29
CA PHE A 93 -13.02 -12.34 -1.76
C PHE A 93 -12.19 -13.29 -2.62
N ARG A 94 -11.87 -14.44 -2.01
CA ARG A 94 -11.36 -15.64 -2.64
C ARG A 94 -12.19 -16.84 -2.19
N ILE A 95 -12.73 -17.60 -3.13
CA ILE A 95 -13.48 -18.83 -2.86
C ILE A 95 -12.68 -19.99 -3.45
N ALA A 96 -12.23 -20.88 -2.59
CA ALA A 96 -11.45 -22.04 -2.97
C ALA A 96 -12.30 -23.30 -2.85
N PHE A 97 -12.51 -23.99 -3.97
CA PHE A 97 -13.17 -25.27 -4.04
C PHE A 97 -12.14 -26.33 -4.46
N LEU A 98 -11.27 -26.71 -3.52
CA LEU A 98 -10.12 -27.56 -3.81
C LEU A 98 -10.39 -29.05 -3.55
N GLN A 99 -11.42 -29.34 -2.76
CA GLN A 99 -11.88 -30.69 -2.44
C GLN A 99 -13.36 -30.81 -2.80
N PRO A 100 -13.83 -31.97 -3.27
CA PRO A 100 -15.22 -32.15 -3.72
C PRO A 100 -16.29 -31.85 -2.66
N ASP A 101 -15.91 -31.89 -1.39
CA ASP A 101 -16.76 -31.77 -0.21
C ASP A 101 -16.50 -30.50 0.62
N LEU A 102 -15.66 -29.57 0.15
CA LEU A 102 -15.26 -28.41 0.95
C LEU A 102 -15.10 -27.14 0.10
N ILE A 103 -15.92 -26.14 0.41
CA ILE A 103 -15.73 -24.77 -0.08
C ILE A 103 -15.14 -23.93 1.05
N LYS A 104 -13.98 -23.34 0.82
CA LYS A 104 -13.41 -22.32 1.69
C LYS A 104 -13.75 -20.95 1.14
N VAL A 105 -14.41 -20.12 1.94
CA VAL A 105 -14.74 -18.74 1.62
C VAL A 105 -13.82 -17.83 2.42
N ILE A 106 -13.05 -16.99 1.72
CA ILE A 106 -12.12 -16.03 2.32
C ILE A 106 -12.56 -14.64 1.90
N LEU A 107 -12.90 -13.78 2.87
CA LEU A 107 -13.23 -12.38 2.60
C LEU A 107 -12.05 -11.50 2.98
N LYS A 108 -11.73 -10.55 2.09
CA LYS A 108 -10.81 -9.44 2.39
C LYS A 108 -11.53 -8.42 3.27
N GLU A 109 -10.78 -7.49 3.85
CA GLU A 109 -11.37 -6.41 4.62
C GLU A 109 -12.30 -5.54 3.76
N ASN A 110 -13.52 -5.30 4.22
CA ASN A 110 -14.51 -4.50 3.52
C ASN A 110 -14.32 -3.01 3.82
N ASN A 111 -13.46 -2.38 3.02
CA ASN A 111 -13.23 -0.93 3.04
C ASN A 111 -14.26 -0.13 2.21
N ALA A 112 -15.26 -0.78 1.62
CA ALA A 112 -16.31 -0.08 0.89
C ALA A 112 -17.31 0.58 1.84
N GLU A 113 -18.04 1.57 1.33
CA GLU A 113 -19.07 2.28 2.10
C GLU A 113 -20.40 1.49 2.20
N ILE A 114 -20.46 0.31 1.60
CA ILE A 114 -21.62 -0.57 1.61
C ILE A 114 -21.27 -1.96 2.15
N ALA A 115 -22.21 -2.59 2.85
CA ALA A 115 -22.06 -3.96 3.30
C ALA A 115 -21.97 -4.89 2.08
N LEU A 116 -21.06 -5.85 2.11
CA LEU A 116 -20.96 -6.84 1.05
C LEU A 116 -21.97 -7.95 1.32
N HIS A 117 -22.85 -8.23 0.36
CA HIS A 117 -23.77 -9.35 0.42
C HIS A 117 -23.81 -10.06 -0.92
N PHE A 118 -23.44 -11.34 -0.95
CA PHE A 118 -23.53 -12.16 -2.14
C PHE A 118 -23.95 -13.58 -1.81
N VAL A 119 -24.36 -14.31 -2.84
CA VAL A 119 -24.70 -15.74 -2.76
C VAL A 119 -23.80 -16.54 -3.68
N ILE A 120 -23.28 -17.65 -3.17
CA ILE A 120 -22.65 -18.70 -3.96
C ILE A 120 -23.75 -19.68 -4.37
N LEU A 121 -24.06 -19.72 -5.66
CA LEU A 121 -25.07 -20.61 -6.22
C LEU A 121 -24.43 -21.96 -6.54
N LEU A 122 -24.88 -22.99 -5.85
CA LEU A 122 -24.48 -24.37 -6.07
C LEU A 122 -25.50 -25.06 -6.96
N GLN A 123 -25.03 -25.85 -7.93
CA GLN A 123 -25.89 -26.63 -8.81
C GLN A 123 -25.47 -28.10 -8.86
N ARG A 124 -26.45 -29.00 -8.95
CA ARG A 124 -26.27 -30.43 -9.21
C ARG A 124 -27.49 -30.95 -9.98
N GLY A 125 -27.34 -31.15 -11.29
CA GLY A 125 -28.48 -31.42 -12.17
C GLY A 125 -29.51 -30.31 -12.06
N ASP A 126 -30.76 -30.67 -11.78
CA ASP A 126 -31.87 -29.72 -11.62
C ASP A 126 -31.99 -29.13 -10.21
N LYS A 127 -31.13 -29.57 -9.27
CA LYS A 127 -31.13 -29.06 -7.89
C LYS A 127 -30.20 -27.86 -7.76
N THR A 128 -30.66 -26.85 -7.04
CA THR A 128 -29.88 -25.68 -6.64
C THR A 128 -29.83 -25.56 -5.13
N LYS A 129 -28.72 -25.02 -4.61
CA LYS A 129 -28.56 -24.60 -3.22
C LYS A 129 -27.81 -23.27 -3.17
N GLU A 130 -28.00 -22.53 -2.10
CA GLU A 130 -27.37 -21.24 -1.90
C GLU A 130 -26.55 -21.24 -0.61
N ILE A 131 -25.34 -20.65 -0.70
CA ILE A 131 -24.59 -20.22 0.47
C ILE A 131 -24.65 -18.69 0.48
N SER A 132 -25.32 -18.11 1.47
CA SER A 132 -25.42 -16.67 1.64
C SER A 132 -24.21 -16.16 2.41
N VAL A 133 -23.52 -15.16 1.89
CA VAL A 133 -22.32 -14.57 2.49
C VAL A 133 -22.54 -13.08 2.68
N SER A 134 -22.48 -12.63 3.93
CA SER A 134 -22.63 -11.21 4.28
C SER A 134 -21.44 -10.74 5.11
N GLN A 135 -20.99 -9.52 4.83
CA GLN A 135 -19.91 -8.87 5.55
C GLN A 135 -20.28 -7.42 5.90
N SER A 136 -20.08 -7.06 7.17
CA SER A 136 -20.30 -5.71 7.67
C SER A 136 -19.40 -4.67 7.01
N ILE A 137 -19.76 -3.39 7.08
CA ILE A 137 -18.89 -2.27 6.70
C ILE A 137 -17.79 -2.05 7.74
N SER A 138 -16.59 -1.66 7.29
CA SER A 138 -15.54 -1.28 8.22
C SER A 138 -15.92 -0.03 8.99
N GLN A 139 -15.66 -0.03 10.30
CA GLN A 139 -15.75 1.18 11.13
C GLN A 139 -14.50 2.06 10.98
N GLY A 140 -13.55 1.65 10.12
CA GLY A 140 -12.31 2.34 9.86
C GLY A 140 -11.31 2.22 11.01
N TYR A 141 -10.26 3.02 10.88
CA TYR A 141 -9.14 3.04 11.81
C TYR A 141 -8.87 4.45 12.31
N THR A 142 -8.45 4.54 13.57
CA THR A 142 -7.85 5.75 14.15
C THR A 142 -6.34 5.67 14.01
N PHE A 143 -5.71 6.80 13.68
CA PHE A 143 -4.25 6.92 13.67
C PHE A 143 -3.69 6.79 15.09
N GLY A 144 -2.86 5.77 15.33
CA GLY A 144 -2.20 5.53 16.61
C GLY A 144 -0.80 6.15 16.70
N GLY A 145 -0.10 6.30 15.58
CA GLY A 145 1.24 6.88 15.53
C GLY A 145 2.05 6.40 14.33
N ILE A 146 3.20 7.02 14.13
CA ILE A 146 4.21 6.55 13.18
C ILE A 146 5.59 6.65 13.82
N GLU A 147 6.37 5.58 13.66
CA GLU A 147 7.73 5.48 14.14
C GLU A 147 8.66 5.26 12.95
N TYR A 148 9.85 5.88 13.00
CA TYR A 148 10.85 5.76 11.95
C TYR A 148 12.10 5.08 12.50
N ALA A 149 12.78 4.31 11.65
CA ALA A 149 14.01 3.62 11.99
C ALA A 149 14.97 3.61 10.80
N LEU A 150 16.26 3.58 11.09
CA LEU A 150 17.31 3.25 10.11
C LEU A 150 17.44 1.73 10.05
N GLN A 151 17.11 1.14 8.91
CA GLN A 151 17.32 -0.27 8.60
C GLN A 151 18.35 -0.44 7.49
N GLU A 152 18.69 -1.69 7.17
CA GLU A 152 19.55 -1.99 6.02
C GLU A 152 18.95 -1.39 4.73
N GLY A 153 19.78 -0.68 3.97
CA GLY A 153 19.38 0.05 2.77
C GLY A 153 18.77 1.44 3.00
N ASP A 154 18.59 1.85 4.26
CA ASP A 154 18.21 3.22 4.60
C ASP A 154 19.43 4.15 4.71
N GLY A 155 19.16 5.46 4.67
CA GLY A 155 20.16 6.50 4.83
C GLY A 155 20.06 7.58 3.76
N ASP A 156 21.14 8.36 3.67
CA ASP A 156 21.28 9.44 2.71
C ASP A 156 22.16 8.98 1.55
N SER A 157 21.74 9.31 0.33
CA SER A 157 22.52 9.12 -0.89
C SER A 157 22.55 10.42 -1.67
N LEU A 158 23.69 10.71 -2.30
CA LEU A 158 23.86 11.89 -3.14
C LEU A 158 23.78 11.49 -4.60
N TYR A 159 23.11 12.32 -5.39
CA TYR A 159 23.04 12.16 -6.83
C TYR A 159 22.96 13.55 -7.48
N LYS A 160 23.28 13.61 -8.77
CA LYS A 160 23.30 14.87 -9.51
C LYS A 160 22.30 14.87 -10.65
N LYS A 161 21.71 16.03 -10.93
CA LYS A 161 20.79 16.23 -12.06
C LYS A 161 21.11 17.54 -12.77
N SER A 162 20.99 17.55 -14.09
CA SER A 162 20.98 18.79 -14.86
C SER A 162 19.70 19.56 -14.55
N ALA A 163 19.82 20.83 -14.19
CA ALA A 163 18.69 21.69 -13.82
C ALA A 163 18.42 22.76 -14.88
N HIS A 164 19.22 23.83 -14.89
CA HIS A 164 19.05 24.95 -15.80
C HIS A 164 20.08 24.92 -16.94
N ARG A 165 19.68 25.35 -18.14
CA ARG A 165 20.56 25.48 -19.30
C ARG A 165 20.40 26.87 -19.89
N ILE A 166 21.52 27.54 -20.14
CA ILE A 166 21.57 28.82 -20.85
C ILE A 166 22.43 28.70 -22.10
N THR A 167 22.05 29.44 -23.14
CA THR A 167 22.84 29.59 -24.36
C THR A 167 23.09 31.07 -24.58
N LEU A 168 24.37 31.44 -24.68
CA LEU A 168 24.82 32.80 -24.91
C LEU A 168 25.28 32.95 -26.35
N LYS A 169 24.61 33.81 -27.11
CA LYS A 169 25.05 34.18 -28.46
C LYS A 169 25.84 35.48 -28.39
N SER A 170 27.05 35.48 -28.91
CA SER A 170 27.90 36.67 -29.03
C SER A 170 28.03 37.08 -30.49
N HIS A 171 27.77 38.38 -30.74
CA HIS A 171 28.10 39.06 -31.99
C HIS A 171 28.84 40.35 -31.64
N GLY A 172 30.17 40.35 -31.73
CA GLY A 172 30.97 41.53 -31.40
C GLY A 172 32.46 41.29 -31.50
N THR A 173 33.26 42.22 -30.93
CA THR A 173 34.74 42.14 -30.89
C THR A 173 35.29 41.88 -29.48
N THR A 174 34.43 41.82 -28.47
CA THR A 174 34.80 41.58 -27.05
C THR A 174 33.86 40.57 -26.41
N GLY A 175 34.38 39.73 -25.51
CA GLY A 175 33.58 38.82 -24.71
C GLY A 175 32.60 39.54 -23.78
N ASN A 176 31.47 38.91 -23.47
CA ASN A 176 30.41 39.46 -22.61
C ASN A 176 30.24 38.59 -21.36
N ALA A 177 29.82 39.18 -20.23
CA ALA A 177 29.45 38.44 -19.04
C ALA A 177 27.93 38.39 -18.87
N VAL A 178 27.38 37.26 -18.45
CA VAL A 178 25.95 37.10 -18.19
C VAL A 178 25.73 36.49 -16.81
N SER A 179 24.77 37.06 -16.09
CA SER A 179 24.35 36.60 -14.77
C SER A 179 23.02 35.84 -14.86
N PHE A 180 22.91 34.72 -14.16
CA PHE A 180 21.70 33.88 -14.15
C PHE A 180 21.53 33.15 -12.81
N ASP A 181 20.31 32.70 -12.49
CA ASP A 181 20.07 31.76 -11.38
C ASP A 181 20.49 30.36 -11.84
N PRO A 182 21.57 29.79 -11.28
CA PRO A 182 22.04 28.48 -11.70
C PRO A 182 21.04 27.36 -11.41
N LEU A 183 20.10 27.58 -10.49
CA LEU A 183 19.18 26.55 -10.02
C LEU A 183 17.79 26.61 -10.67
N GLY A 184 17.51 27.65 -11.47
CA GLY A 184 16.32 27.74 -12.32
C GLY A 184 14.99 27.82 -11.56
N GLY A 185 14.96 28.38 -10.35
CA GLY A 185 13.77 28.65 -9.54
C GLY A 185 12.97 27.42 -9.07
N SER A 186 12.29 26.71 -9.96
CA SER A 186 11.33 25.64 -9.62
C SER A 186 11.93 24.24 -9.54
N ALA A 187 13.14 24.03 -10.06
CA ALA A 187 13.78 22.71 -10.12
C ALA A 187 14.29 22.18 -8.77
N LEU A 188 14.24 23.01 -7.71
CA LEU A 188 14.74 22.69 -6.37
C LEU A 188 13.68 22.22 -5.38
N ALA A 189 12.43 22.02 -5.82
CA ALA A 189 11.35 21.65 -4.93
C ALA A 189 11.72 20.39 -4.13
N LYS A 190 11.60 20.47 -2.81
CA LYS A 190 11.76 19.32 -1.93
C LYS A 190 10.56 18.41 -2.12
N VAL A 191 10.79 17.14 -2.45
CA VAL A 191 9.72 16.15 -2.67
C VAL A 191 9.80 15.10 -1.58
N SER A 192 8.67 14.77 -0.95
CA SER A 192 8.58 13.75 0.09
C SER A 192 7.35 12.88 -0.12
N TYR A 193 7.48 11.56 0.07
CA TYR A 193 6.38 10.61 -0.09
C TYR A 193 6.62 9.31 0.71
N PHE A 194 5.58 8.47 0.78
CA PHE A 194 5.61 7.18 1.47
C PHE A 194 5.38 6.05 0.46
N GLU A 195 6.09 4.94 0.64
CA GLU A 195 5.90 3.70 -0.09
C GLU A 195 5.62 2.57 0.91
N SER A 196 4.79 1.60 0.50
CA SER A 196 4.59 0.35 1.23
C SER A 196 4.40 -0.79 0.24
N LYS A 197 4.70 -2.01 0.69
CA LYS A 197 4.38 -3.24 -0.06
C LYS A 197 2.97 -3.75 0.23
N ASP A 198 2.33 -3.22 1.26
CA ASP A 198 0.93 -3.54 1.57
C ASP A 198 0.03 -2.74 0.61
N GLU A 199 -0.77 -3.45 -0.19
CA GLU A 199 -1.60 -2.88 -1.27
C GLU A 199 -2.63 -1.88 -0.73
N ASP A 200 -3.09 -2.10 0.51
CA ASP A 200 -4.13 -1.31 1.15
C ASP A 200 -3.54 -0.24 2.11
N ALA A 201 -2.21 -0.08 2.13
CA ALA A 201 -1.47 0.78 3.07
C ALA A 201 -1.97 2.22 3.19
N PHE A 202 -2.61 2.71 2.12
CA PHE A 202 -3.08 4.09 1.99
C PHE A 202 -4.61 4.20 1.90
N MET A 203 -5.35 3.09 2.00
CA MET A 203 -6.82 3.08 1.89
C MET A 203 -7.54 3.18 3.24
N TRP A 204 -6.92 2.73 4.33
CA TRP A 204 -7.58 2.62 5.65
C TRP A 204 -7.77 3.94 6.40
N LEU A 205 -7.14 5.01 5.92
CA LEU A 205 -7.31 6.36 6.42
C LEU A 205 -8.23 7.08 5.43
N LYS A 206 -9.50 7.31 5.80
CA LYS A 206 -10.45 8.10 4.99
C LYS A 206 -9.83 9.47 4.64
N GLN A 207 -10.17 9.96 3.45
CA GLN A 207 -9.62 11.16 2.82
C GLN A 207 -9.51 12.35 3.80
N ASP A 208 -8.37 13.03 3.67
CA ASP A 208 -7.87 14.18 4.42
C ASP A 208 -7.13 13.91 5.74
N SER A 209 -5.80 13.91 5.59
CA SER A 209 -4.92 14.74 6.43
C SER A 209 -4.35 14.14 7.71
N VAL A 210 -3.99 12.85 7.74
CA VAL A 210 -3.06 12.39 8.77
C VAL A 210 -1.71 13.07 8.54
N LYS A 211 -1.49 14.16 9.26
CA LYS A 211 -0.24 14.91 9.27
C LYS A 211 0.74 14.22 10.21
N VAL A 212 1.80 13.70 9.62
CA VAL A 212 2.87 13.05 10.36
C VAL A 212 4.11 13.92 10.38
N ARG A 213 4.83 13.93 11.51
CA ARG A 213 6.16 14.54 11.56
C ARG A 213 7.10 13.74 10.69
N ILE A 214 7.99 14.44 9.98
CA ILE A 214 9.04 13.80 9.20
C ILE A 214 10.37 13.81 9.95
N PRO A 215 11.16 12.76 9.82
CA PRO A 215 12.48 12.67 10.43
C PRO A 215 13.53 13.48 9.64
N ASP A 216 14.58 13.87 10.34
CA ASP A 216 15.87 14.30 9.80
C ASP A 216 16.96 13.40 10.39
N ILE A 217 18.11 13.35 9.70
CA ILE A 217 19.28 12.62 10.15
C ILE A 217 20.36 13.65 10.44
N PHE A 218 20.73 13.77 11.71
CA PHE A 218 21.81 14.65 12.14
C PHE A 218 22.82 13.85 12.97
N ALA A 219 24.10 13.90 12.60
CA ALA A 219 25.17 13.16 13.28
C ALA A 219 24.84 11.66 13.53
N ASN A 220 24.25 11.01 12.53
CA ASN A 220 23.80 9.61 12.58
C ASN A 220 22.70 9.32 13.62
N GLN A 221 21.99 10.34 14.09
CA GLN A 221 20.82 10.23 14.95
C GLN A 221 19.56 10.67 14.20
N LEU A 222 18.48 9.92 14.40
CA LEU A 222 17.18 10.23 13.85
C LEU A 222 16.46 11.23 14.77
N LEU A 223 16.10 12.39 14.23
CA LEU A 223 15.41 13.45 14.94
C LEU A 223 14.10 13.77 14.24
N LEU A 224 12.98 13.81 14.96
CA LEU A 224 11.72 14.26 14.39
C LEU A 224 11.72 15.78 14.25
N THR A 225 11.49 16.28 13.05
CA THR A 225 11.36 17.71 12.78
C THR A 225 9.95 18.20 13.17
N PRO A 226 9.77 19.52 13.39
CA PRO A 226 8.43 20.10 13.53
C PRO A 226 7.63 20.06 12.22
N ASN A 227 8.30 19.85 11.08
CA ASN A 227 7.65 19.79 9.78
C ASN A 227 6.74 18.57 9.68
N GLN A 228 5.58 18.77 9.08
CA GLN A 228 4.60 17.72 8.88
C GLN A 228 4.28 17.56 7.40
N VAL A 229 4.02 16.31 7.01
CA VAL A 229 3.53 15.95 5.67
C VAL A 229 2.28 15.10 5.81
N ILE A 230 1.47 15.05 4.76
CA ILE A 230 0.29 14.20 4.73
C ILE A 230 0.73 12.77 4.35
N TYR A 231 0.41 11.79 5.20
CA TYR A 231 0.67 10.39 4.88
C TYR A 231 -0.16 9.95 3.67
N GLY A 232 0.48 9.23 2.73
CA GLY A 232 -0.16 8.78 1.49
C GLY A 232 -0.23 9.82 0.35
N VAL A 233 0.36 11.01 0.54
CA VAL A 233 0.39 12.07 -0.50
C VAL A 233 1.83 12.47 -0.81
N VAL A 234 2.11 12.65 -2.11
CA VAL A 234 3.37 13.27 -2.55
C VAL A 234 3.34 14.75 -2.19
N THR A 235 4.19 15.15 -1.25
CA THR A 235 4.33 16.55 -0.83
C THR A 235 5.47 17.20 -1.59
N GLN A 236 5.23 18.39 -2.14
CA GLN A 236 6.25 19.22 -2.77
C GLN A 236 6.32 20.57 -2.07
N THR A 237 7.51 20.93 -1.57
CA THR A 237 7.77 22.24 -0.99
C THR A 237 8.70 23.00 -1.92
N PRO A 238 8.24 24.10 -2.55
CA PRO A 238 9.10 24.94 -3.37
C PRO A 238 10.29 25.43 -2.53
N SER A 239 11.47 25.41 -3.13
CA SER A 239 12.65 26.07 -2.58
C SER A 239 13.00 27.20 -3.53
N SER A 240 13.07 28.42 -3.02
CA SER A 240 13.62 29.55 -3.76
C SER A 240 15.11 29.69 -3.46
N SER A 241 15.89 29.96 -4.49
CA SER A 241 17.29 30.34 -4.41
C SER A 241 17.39 31.79 -4.85
N ASN A 242 18.10 32.63 -4.08
CA ASN A 242 18.47 33.98 -4.49
C ASN A 242 19.91 34.00 -5.05
N ILE A 243 20.41 32.84 -5.51
CA ILE A 243 21.78 32.70 -5.99
C ILE A 243 21.85 33.24 -7.41
N ILE A 244 22.84 34.09 -7.66
CA ILE A 244 23.14 34.64 -8.98
C ILE A 244 24.57 34.25 -9.31
N GLU A 245 24.75 33.53 -10.42
CA GLU A 245 26.04 33.15 -10.96
C GLU A 245 26.36 33.98 -12.19
N THR A 246 27.64 34.35 -12.34
CA THR A 246 28.10 35.13 -13.50
C THR A 246 29.12 34.32 -14.30
N VAL A 247 28.77 34.02 -15.55
CA VAL A 247 29.69 33.37 -16.50
C VAL A 247 30.24 34.40 -17.48
N LYS A 248 31.54 34.31 -17.75
CA LYS A 248 32.18 35.04 -18.85
C LYS A 248 32.07 34.23 -20.12
N ASN A 249 31.58 34.88 -21.18
CA ASN A 249 31.61 34.36 -22.52
C ASN A 249 32.84 34.92 -23.23
N ASP A 250 33.90 34.11 -23.28
CA ASP A 250 35.15 34.47 -23.95
C ASP A 250 35.07 34.32 -25.49
N ILE A 251 33.95 33.82 -26.03
CA ILE A 251 33.72 33.77 -27.48
C ILE A 251 33.30 35.14 -28.00
N VAL A 252 34.08 35.65 -28.95
CA VAL A 252 33.88 36.93 -29.64
C VAL A 252 32.78 36.85 -30.71
N ASN A 253 32.73 35.75 -31.47
CA ASN A 253 31.66 35.47 -32.44
C ASN A 253 31.29 33.98 -32.41
N GLY A 254 30.03 33.66 -32.09
CA GLY A 254 29.55 32.29 -31.96
C GLY A 254 28.61 32.09 -30.78
N GLU A 255 28.36 30.83 -30.45
CA GLU A 255 27.44 30.43 -29.37
C GLU A 255 28.19 29.64 -28.29
N SER A 256 27.97 30.00 -27.03
CA SER A 256 28.41 29.24 -25.86
C SER A 256 27.21 28.66 -25.14
N SER A 257 27.26 27.39 -24.75
CA SER A 257 26.20 26.72 -23.99
C SER A 257 26.68 26.31 -22.61
N TYR A 258 25.87 26.61 -21.59
CA TYR A 258 26.12 26.22 -20.21
C TYR A 258 24.94 25.46 -19.63
N TYR A 259 25.20 24.47 -18.78
CA TYR A 259 24.19 23.89 -17.92
C TYR A 259 24.67 23.82 -16.48
N THR A 260 23.72 23.79 -15.56
CA THR A 260 23.98 23.56 -14.15
C THR A 260 23.72 22.11 -13.79
N GLU A 261 24.71 21.46 -13.21
CA GLU A 261 24.56 20.20 -12.50
C GLU A 261 24.33 20.48 -11.02
N VAL A 262 23.18 20.09 -10.49
CA VAL A 262 22.80 20.32 -9.08
C VAL A 262 22.85 19.00 -8.32
N GLU A 263 23.43 19.02 -7.14
CA GLU A 263 23.51 17.88 -6.24
C GLU A 263 22.28 17.82 -5.34
N PHE A 264 21.64 16.66 -5.35
CA PHE A 264 20.49 16.33 -4.53
C PHE A 264 20.84 15.22 -3.55
N ARG A 265 20.19 15.28 -2.40
CA ARG A 265 20.15 14.21 -1.41
C ARG A 265 18.84 13.45 -1.56
N LYS A 266 18.93 12.13 -1.73
CA LYS A 266 17.82 11.21 -1.51
C LYS A 266 17.99 10.60 -0.12
N ARG A 267 17.01 10.82 0.73
CA ARG A 267 16.88 10.21 2.05
C ARG A 267 15.86 9.10 2.01
N THR A 268 16.14 7.99 2.65
CA THR A 268 15.21 6.87 2.78
C THR A 268 15.24 6.33 4.20
N LEU A 269 14.06 6.16 4.80
CA LEU A 269 13.91 5.63 6.16
C LEU A 269 12.74 4.66 6.22
N SER A 270 12.93 3.53 6.90
CA SER A 270 11.83 2.64 7.26
C SER A 270 10.88 3.31 8.25
N TYR A 271 9.58 3.05 8.10
CA TYR A 271 8.56 3.43 9.07
C TYR A 271 7.68 2.26 9.47
N THR A 272 7.09 2.37 10.68
CA THR A 272 5.96 1.55 11.14
C THR A 272 4.83 2.49 11.53
N LEU A 273 3.71 2.43 10.80
CA LEU A 273 2.46 3.10 11.12
C LEU A 273 1.62 2.20 12.00
N THR A 274 1.12 2.74 13.10
CA THR A 274 0.16 2.06 13.97
C THR A 274 -1.23 2.63 13.72
N LEU A 275 -2.16 1.75 13.38
CA LEU A 275 -3.58 2.03 13.25
C LEU A 275 -4.35 1.27 14.33
N ILE A 276 -5.40 1.89 14.88
CA ILE A 276 -6.25 1.30 15.91
C ILE A 276 -7.61 1.06 15.30
N ASN A 277 -8.03 -0.20 15.21
CA ASN A 277 -9.34 -0.54 14.65
C ASN A 277 -10.45 0.05 15.55
N ASN A 278 -11.35 0.83 14.95
CA ASN A 278 -12.34 1.61 15.72
C ASN A 278 -13.32 0.72 16.50
N ARG A 279 -13.56 -0.52 16.03
CA ARG A 279 -14.47 -1.49 16.63
C ARG A 279 -13.79 -2.35 17.69
N THR A 280 -12.76 -3.09 17.28
CA THR A 280 -12.09 -4.11 18.14
C THR A 280 -11.05 -3.50 19.08
N LYS A 281 -10.58 -2.29 18.80
CA LYS A 281 -9.44 -1.64 19.44
C LYS A 281 -8.10 -2.35 19.22
N ASN A 282 -8.06 -3.39 18.38
CA ASN A 282 -6.83 -4.07 18.02
C ASN A 282 -5.94 -3.16 17.17
N HIS A 283 -4.62 -3.36 17.32
CA HIS A 283 -3.63 -2.64 16.53
C HIS A 283 -3.40 -3.32 15.19
N LYS A 284 -3.26 -2.51 14.14
CA LYS A 284 -2.81 -2.88 12.81
C LYS A 284 -1.55 -2.10 12.49
N TYR A 285 -0.56 -2.80 11.95
CA TYR A 285 0.77 -2.23 11.69
C TYR A 285 1.05 -2.23 10.20
N ILE A 286 1.38 -1.06 9.64
CA ILE A 286 1.78 -0.90 8.24
C ILE A 286 3.25 -0.54 8.21
N LYS A 287 4.03 -1.26 7.41
CA LYS A 287 5.47 -1.01 7.26
C LYS A 287 5.76 -0.48 5.88
N GLY A 288 6.75 0.40 5.78
CA GLY A 288 7.12 0.98 4.50
C GLY A 288 8.36 1.83 4.56
N LYS A 289 8.58 2.63 3.51
CA LYS A 289 9.68 3.59 3.40
C LYS A 289 9.13 5.01 3.27
N TRP A 290 9.66 5.93 4.04
CA TRP A 290 9.54 7.36 3.78
C TRP A 290 10.76 7.80 2.96
N ILE A 291 10.51 8.54 1.87
CA ILE A 291 11.52 8.96 0.93
C ILE A 291 11.43 10.46 0.74
N GLU A 292 12.57 11.15 0.83
CA GLU A 292 12.69 12.59 0.58
C GLU A 292 13.80 12.85 -0.45
N HIS A 293 13.52 13.75 -1.39
CA HIS A 293 14.49 14.31 -2.32
C HIS A 293 14.60 15.81 -2.05
N ALA A 294 15.79 16.28 -1.72
CA ALA A 294 16.07 17.69 -1.46
C ALA A 294 17.37 18.11 -2.15
N SER A 295 17.43 19.34 -2.65
CA SER A 295 18.72 19.91 -3.09
C SER A 295 19.63 20.09 -1.88
N THR A 296 20.93 19.83 -2.07
CA THR A 296 21.96 20.13 -1.05
C THR A 296 22.39 21.59 -1.08
N GLY A 297 22.02 22.33 -2.13
CA GLY A 297 22.55 23.65 -2.44
C GLY A 297 23.88 23.61 -3.22
N ASN A 298 24.55 22.46 -3.31
CA ASN A 298 25.77 22.33 -4.11
C ASN A 298 25.42 22.23 -5.60
N TYR A 299 26.15 22.95 -6.44
CA TYR A 299 26.00 22.89 -7.89
C TYR A 299 27.33 23.18 -8.60
N LYS A 300 27.37 22.85 -9.89
CA LYS A 300 28.46 23.18 -10.80
C LYS A 300 27.90 23.70 -12.12
N VAL A 301 28.41 24.84 -12.57
CA VAL A 301 28.15 25.35 -13.92
C VAL A 301 29.16 24.73 -14.88
N ILE A 302 28.67 24.11 -15.95
CA ILE A 302 29.47 23.37 -16.91
C ILE A 302 29.23 23.96 -18.30
N ARG A 303 30.31 24.34 -18.97
CA ARG A 303 30.29 24.74 -20.38
C ARG A 303 30.34 23.49 -21.27
N VAL A 304 29.46 23.43 -22.25
CA VAL A 304 29.31 22.27 -23.16
C VAL A 304 30.02 22.52 -24.49
N LEU A 305 29.92 23.75 -24.98
CA LEU A 305 30.47 24.26 -26.24
C LEU A 305 30.75 25.76 -26.04
#